data_AF-A0A953U505-F1
#
_entry.id   AF-A0A953U505-F1
#
_cell.length_a   1.000
_cell.length_b   1.000
_cell.length_c   1.000
_cell.angle_alpha   90.00
_cell.angle_beta   90.00
_cell.angle_gamma   90.00
#
_symmetry.space_group_name_H-M   'P 1'
#
loop_
_entity.id
_entity.type
_entity.pdbx_description
1 polymer ?
#
loop_
_entity_poly.entity_id
_entity_poly.type
_entity_poly.pdbx_seq_one_letter_code
_entity_poly.pdbx_strand_id
1 'polypeptide(L)'
;MAFDEHIAHLVRPSLEYFGGDQKFDGLGFSTTVHLAGKTVAARTSSQAVEFFFPFSALRCYASYDCTGQQLIDAGTVLINGERVAIDLQTAEGGSVR
;
A
#
# COMPACT_ATOMS: atom_id res chain seq x y z
N MET A 1 -1.28 3.34 7.93
CA MET A 1 -2.75 3.49 7.82
C MET A 1 -3.30 2.89 6.52
N ALA A 2 -2.95 3.33 5.30
CA ALA A 2 -3.55 2.74 4.09
C ALA A 2 -3.13 1.29 3.75
N PHE A 3 -1.85 0.92 3.93
CA PHE A 3 -1.38 -0.42 3.56
C PHE A 3 -1.99 -1.52 4.44
N ASP A 4 -1.84 -1.43 5.77
CA ASP A 4 -2.34 -2.48 6.67
C ASP A 4 -3.87 -2.60 6.64
N GLU A 5 -4.56 -1.46 6.61
CA GLU A 5 -6.02 -1.41 6.66
C GLU A 5 -6.64 -1.91 5.35
N HIS A 6 -6.10 -1.51 4.20
CA HIS A 6 -6.75 -1.76 2.91
C HIS A 6 -6.10 -2.84 2.07
N ILE A 7 -4.79 -3.06 2.17
CA ILE A 7 -4.04 -3.87 1.20
C ILE A 7 -3.45 -5.15 1.81
N ALA A 8 -2.88 -5.08 3.02
CA ALA A 8 -2.12 -6.18 3.62
C ALA A 8 -2.89 -7.51 3.63
N HIS A 9 -4.17 -7.46 3.99
CA HIS A 9 -5.05 -8.63 4.06
C HIS A 9 -5.45 -9.18 2.68
N LEU A 10 -5.28 -8.40 1.60
CA LEU A 10 -5.58 -8.80 0.23
C LEU A 10 -4.38 -9.43 -0.48
N VAL A 11 -3.15 -9.21 0.01
CA VAL A 11 -1.94 -9.70 -0.66
C VAL A 11 -1.94 -11.22 -0.81
N ARG A 12 -2.21 -11.96 0.27
CA ARG A 12 -2.17 -13.44 0.25
C ARG A 12 -3.27 -14.04 -0.64
N PRO A 13 -4.56 -13.67 -0.50
CA PRO A 13 -5.60 -14.16 -1.40
C PRO A 13 -5.33 -13.82 -2.87
N SER A 14 -4.76 -12.63 -3.15
CA SER A 14 -4.47 -12.24 -4.53
C SER A 14 -3.44 -13.16 -5.18
N LEU A 15 -2.43 -13.59 -4.42
CA LEU A 15 -1.37 -14.46 -4.95
C LEU A 15 -1.82 -15.88 -5.27
N GLU A 16 -2.96 -16.35 -4.73
CA GLU A 16 -3.51 -17.67 -5.06
C GLU A 16 -3.84 -17.79 -6.57
N TYR A 17 -4.10 -16.67 -7.24
CA TYR A 17 -4.37 -16.61 -8.67
C TYR A 17 -3.11 -16.52 -9.55
N PHE A 18 -1.93 -16.30 -8.97
CA PHE A 18 -0.68 -16.05 -9.70
C PHE A 18 0.38 -17.12 -9.40
N GLY A 19 -0.02 -18.38 -9.57
CA GLY A 19 0.89 -19.53 -9.52
C GLY A 19 1.78 -19.63 -10.77
N GLY A 20 3.02 -20.11 -10.60
CA GLY A 20 3.98 -20.30 -11.69
C GLY A 20 4.60 -19.01 -12.23
N ASP A 21 5.21 -19.12 -13.41
CA ASP A 21 5.92 -18.01 -14.06
C ASP A 21 4.96 -17.02 -14.71
N GLN A 22 5.03 -15.77 -14.27
CA GLN A 22 4.19 -14.69 -14.78
C GLN A 22 4.89 -13.97 -15.92
N LYS A 23 4.12 -13.50 -16.90
CA LYS A 23 4.62 -12.69 -18.04
C LYS A 23 4.75 -11.19 -17.72
N PHE A 24 4.61 -10.84 -16.44
CA PHE A 24 4.66 -9.48 -15.92
C PHE A 24 5.22 -9.53 -14.50
N ASP A 25 5.71 -8.39 -14.02
CA ASP A 25 6.64 -8.39 -12.89
C ASP A 25 5.98 -8.31 -11.51
N GLY A 26 4.68 -8.00 -11.42
CA GLY A 26 4.03 -7.81 -10.13
C GLY A 26 2.57 -7.34 -10.18
N LEU A 27 2.04 -6.94 -9.03
CA LEU A 27 0.65 -6.52 -8.86
C LEU A 27 0.55 -5.05 -8.42
N GLY A 28 -0.48 -4.38 -8.93
CA GLY A 28 -0.91 -3.06 -8.48
C GLY A 28 -2.17 -3.16 -7.63
N PHE A 29 -2.18 -2.47 -6.48
CA PHE A 29 -3.36 -2.30 -5.64
C PHE A 29 -3.70 -0.82 -5.57
N SER A 30 -4.93 -0.45 -5.91
CA SER A 30 -5.38 0.94 -5.90
C SER A 30 -6.59 1.08 -4.98
N THR A 31 -6.52 2.05 -4.08
CA THR A 31 -7.62 2.36 -3.14
C THR A 31 -7.87 3.85 -3.08
N THR A 32 -9.08 4.24 -2.73
CA THR A 32 -9.44 5.64 -2.50
C THR A 32 -9.75 5.82 -1.02
N VAL A 33 -9.03 6.71 -0.35
CA VAL A 33 -9.17 6.96 1.09
C VAL A 33 -9.78 8.33 1.34
N HIS A 34 -10.71 8.43 2.28
CA HIS A 34 -11.25 9.71 2.71
C HIS A 34 -10.36 10.30 3.80
N LEU A 35 -9.93 11.55 3.63
CA LEU A 35 -9.21 12.26 4.69
C LEU A 35 -10.21 12.68 5.77
N ALA A 36 -10.07 12.12 6.96
CA ALA A 36 -10.90 12.51 8.11
C ALA A 36 -10.50 13.92 8.57
N GLY A 37 -11.24 14.94 8.13
CA GLY A 37 -11.08 16.32 8.59
C GLY A 37 -12.31 16.88 9.29
N LYS A 38 -12.10 17.82 10.22
CA LYS A 38 -13.18 18.48 10.99
C LYS A 38 -14.01 19.46 10.15
N THR A 39 -13.54 19.84 8.96
CA THR A 39 -14.22 20.79 8.06
C THR A 39 -14.94 20.06 6.93
N VAL A 40 -16.05 20.63 6.44
CA VAL A 40 -16.84 20.07 5.34
C VAL A 40 -16.00 19.88 4.07
N ALA A 41 -15.09 20.81 3.78
CA ALA A 41 -14.16 20.72 2.66
C ALA A 41 -13.14 19.57 2.79
N ALA A 42 -12.75 19.21 4.02
CA ALA A 42 -11.85 18.08 4.24
C ALA A 42 -12.57 16.73 4.19
N ARG A 43 -13.88 16.67 4.50
CA ARG A 43 -14.69 15.44 4.34
C ARG A 43 -14.88 15.03 2.88
N THR A 44 -14.70 15.96 1.94
CA THR A 44 -14.82 15.71 0.50
C THR A 44 -13.47 15.50 -0.19
N SER A 45 -12.35 15.65 0.52
CA SER A 45 -11.03 15.34 -0.04
C SER A 45 -10.75 13.85 0.06
N SER A 46 -10.81 13.18 -1.08
CA SER A 46 -10.35 11.80 -1.24
C SER A 46 -8.94 11.79 -1.81
N GLN A 47 -8.12 10.83 -1.39
CA GLN A 47 -6.83 10.54 -1.99
C GLN A 47 -6.87 9.18 -2.67
N ALA A 48 -6.36 9.11 -3.90
CA ALA A 48 -6.01 7.84 -4.52
C ALA A 48 -4.66 7.40 -3.97
N VAL A 49 -4.57 6.15 -3.54
CA VAL A 49 -3.34 5.52 -3.04
C VAL A 49 -3.12 4.25 -3.83
N GLU A 50 -2.00 4.18 -4.54
CA GLU A 50 -1.63 3.05 -5.36
C GLU A 50 -0.32 2.42 -4.88
N PHE A 51 -0.31 1.09 -4.78
CA PHE A 51 0.86 0.29 -4.42
C PHE A 51 1.20 -0.65 -5.56
N PHE A 52 2.42 -0.57 -6.08
CA PHE A 52 2.94 -1.47 -7.10
C PHE A 52 4.05 -2.31 -6.49
N PHE A 53 3.87 -3.63 -6.45
CA PHE A 53 4.80 -4.55 -5.82
C PHE A 53 5.27 -5.62 -6.81
N PRO A 54 6.59 -5.88 -6.90
CA PRO A 54 7.07 -7.01 -7.68
C PRO A 54 6.69 -8.34 -7.01
N PHE A 55 6.52 -9.40 -7.81
CA PHE A 55 6.15 -10.73 -7.30
C PHE A 55 7.14 -11.30 -6.28
N SER A 56 8.43 -10.96 -6.40
CA SER A 56 9.45 -11.37 -5.42
C SER A 56 9.15 -10.80 -4.02
N ALA A 57 8.82 -9.51 -3.94
CA ALA A 57 8.47 -8.86 -2.67
C ALA A 57 7.12 -9.35 -2.14
N LEU A 58 6.11 -9.51 -3.01
CA LEU A 58 4.81 -10.05 -2.63
C LEU A 58 4.92 -11.45 -2.04
N ARG A 59 5.75 -12.32 -2.63
CA ARG A 59 6.00 -13.68 -2.12
C ARG A 59 6.73 -13.65 -0.78
N CYS A 60 7.73 -12.77 -0.60
CA CYS A 60 8.38 -12.62 0.70
C CYS A 60 7.38 -12.26 1.82
N TYR A 61 6.50 -11.29 1.56
CA TYR A 61 5.46 -10.90 2.51
C TYR A 61 4.43 -12.01 2.76
N ALA A 62 4.00 -12.70 1.71
CA ALA A 62 3.02 -13.78 1.81
C ALA A 62 3.54 -14.97 2.62
N SER A 63 4.83 -15.28 2.49
CA SER A 63 5.55 -16.31 3.25
C SER A 63 5.91 -15.91 4.69
N TYR A 64 5.58 -14.68 5.11
CA TYR A 64 5.98 -14.11 6.41
C TYR A 64 7.49 -13.91 6.59
N ASP A 65 8.27 -13.91 5.51
CA ASP A 65 9.71 -13.69 5.53
C ASP A 65 10.09 -12.20 5.55
N CYS A 66 9.14 -11.32 5.20
CA CYS A 66 9.30 -9.86 5.20
C CYS A 66 8.16 -9.18 5.99
N THR A 67 8.46 -8.04 6.59
CA THR A 67 7.46 -7.14 7.19
C THR A 67 6.70 -6.33 6.14
N GLY A 68 5.58 -5.72 6.53
CA GLY A 68 4.84 -4.79 5.66
C GLY A 68 5.70 -3.61 5.19
N GLN A 69 6.55 -3.07 6.07
CA GLN A 69 7.48 -2.00 5.71
C GLN A 69 8.46 -2.46 4.62
N GLN A 70 9.06 -3.64 4.77
CA GLN A 70 10.00 -4.17 3.78
C GLN A 70 9.34 -4.41 2.42
N LEU A 71 8.06 -4.80 2.39
CA LEU A 71 7.28 -4.88 1.16
C LEU A 71 7.07 -3.48 0.53
N ILE A 72 6.73 -2.48 1.34
CA ILE A 72 6.54 -1.10 0.90
C ILE A 72 7.83 -0.52 0.33
N ASP A 73 8.96 -0.74 1.00
CA ASP A 73 10.29 -0.27 0.57
C ASP A 73 10.73 -0.91 -0.74
N ALA A 74 10.35 -2.17 -0.97
CA ALA A 74 10.63 -2.89 -2.21
C ALA A 74 9.67 -2.53 -3.36
N GLY A 75 8.63 -1.74 -3.09
CA GLY A 75 7.60 -1.36 -4.03
C GLY A 75 7.70 0.08 -4.53
N THR A 76 6.67 0.49 -5.28
CA THR A 76 6.42 1.90 -5.59
C THR A 76 5.05 2.28 -5.05
N VAL A 77 5.00 3.37 -4.28
CA VAL A 77 3.75 3.93 -3.77
C VAL A 77 3.49 5.29 -4.40
N LEU A 78 2.27 5.46 -4.92
CA LEU A 78 1.78 6.71 -5.45
C LEU A 78 0.64 7.24 -4.58
N ILE A 79 0.61 8.55 -4.38
CA ILE A 79 -0.53 9.27 -3.81
C ILE A 79 -1.00 10.28 -4.85
N ASN A 80 -2.24 10.15 -5.32
CA ASN A 80 -2.79 10.94 -6.42
C ASN A 80 -1.88 10.95 -7.66
N GLY A 81 -1.25 9.81 -7.96
CA GLY A 81 -0.32 9.66 -9.08
C GLY A 81 1.10 10.22 -8.86
N GLU A 82 1.38 10.84 -7.71
CA GLU A 82 2.72 11.32 -7.37
C GLU A 82 3.49 10.28 -6.55
N ARG A 83 4.75 10.01 -6.92
CA ARG A 83 5.59 9.02 -6.21
C ARG A 83 5.98 9.56 -4.85
N VAL A 84 5.72 8.78 -3.81
CA VAL A 84 6.04 9.15 -2.43
C VAL A 84 7.01 8.14 -1.83
N ALA A 85 8.09 8.63 -1.22
CA ALA A 85 8.91 7.81 -0.34
C ALA A 85 8.18 7.75 1.02
N ILE A 86 7.51 6.64 1.30
CA ILE A 86 6.81 6.46 2.58
C ILE A 86 7.79 5.85 3.58
N ASP A 87 8.32 6.69 4.47
CA ASP A 87 8.89 6.23 5.73
C ASP A 87 7.73 6.15 6.74
N LEU A 88 7.19 4.95 7.00
CA LEU A 88 6.00 4.83 7.85
C LEU A 88 6.28 5.28 9.29
N GLN A 89 7.53 5.33 9.76
CA GLN A 89 7.85 5.85 11.09
C GLN A 89 7.63 7.37 11.20
N THR A 90 7.67 8.10 10.08
CA THR A 90 7.44 9.56 10.07
C THR A 90 5.96 9.91 9.93
N ALA A 91 5.13 9.00 9.42
CA ALA A 91 3.67 9.18 9.33
C ALA A 91 2.94 9.03 10.68
N GLU A 92 3.61 8.51 11.71
CA GLU A 92 3.06 8.25 13.05
C GLU A 92 3.06 9.49 13.98
N GLY A 93 3.86 10.53 13.69
CA GLY A 93 4.06 11.68 14.58
C GLY A 93 3.07 12.85 14.41
N GLY A 94 2.13 12.78 13.47
CA GLY A 94 1.23 13.88 13.10
C GLY A 94 -0.07 13.98 13.92
N SER A 95 -0.24 13.17 14.97
CA SER A 95 -1.39 13.26 15.88
C SER A 95 -0.96 13.69 17.28
N VAL A 96 -0.34 14.87 17.39
CA VAL A 96 -0.34 15.62 18.64
C VAL A 96 -1.50 16.60 18.59
N ARG A 97 -2.62 16.21 19.19
CA ARG A 97 -3.52 17.10 19.91
C ARG A 97 -4.33 16.32 20.93
#